data_AF-A0AAC8QAM6-F1
#
_entry.id   AF-A0AAC8QAM6-F1
#
_cell.length_a   1.000
_cell.length_b   1.000
_cell.length_c   1.000
_cell.angle_alpha   90.00
_cell.angle_beta   90.00
_cell.angle_gamma   90.00
#
_symmetry.space_group_name_H-M   'P 1'
#
loop_
_entity.id
_entity.type
_entity.pdbx_description
1 polymer ?
#
loop_
_entity_poly.entity_id
_entity_poly.type
_entity_poly.pdbx_seq_one_letter_code
_entity_poly.pdbx_strand_id
1 'polypeptide(L)'
;MAGTQRLRGPTWVAGLIVALSMVASAAPQEARREEAPRGYGDVRAYISRNWDVLTRSLETCEVLVDPKVPERSVLYLPRDLPEPASVQQLRQKCPQVRIQRLPSLITGPGQTDVQAIDPPGLLFLEHPYVVPGGMFNEMYGWDSYFILRGLLRDGRRELAQGMVRNFFFELQHYGGVLNANRTYYLTRSQPPFLTSMVLAVHDSLGEAEKRAWLTEALPYLVRDYEMWVKGEHLAGDTGLSRYFDFGEGPVPELDTHARYYRDVVGYFVSHPEAGQPYLREVDPDKREATGTSPVFTLQVCERDVGTTSCTAMKSFVLTQDYYKGDRSMRESGFDVSFHQGPFNASTHHYAPVDLNSLLYKTETDLERITTLLGRPAEARGWKERAARRRELVNRYLWDAQRGMYFDYDFVAGKRSTYEYATTFYPLWAGLASPEQARAVAGKLSRFEQPGGVAMSRQETLTQWDYPYGWAPIQLLTIEGLRRYGQGPEADRLSRKFLDTVAENFRRDGTIREKYNLVTRSSEVKISAGYVENVVGFGWTNGVFLELQHGLQQQEPARRVGRKPPPPRREQRPSQAP
;
A
#
# COMPACT_ATOMS: atom_id res chain seq x y z
N MET A 1 55.96 -0.83 61.38
CA MET A 1 54.76 -0.33 62.08
C MET A 1 53.66 -0.28 61.04
N ALA A 2 52.55 -1.02 61.03
CA ALA A 2 52.00 -2.18 61.74
C ALA A 2 51.28 -3.00 60.62
N GLY A 3 51.52 -4.32 60.43
CA GLY A 3 50.78 -5.44 61.05
C GLY A 3 49.45 -5.67 60.30
N THR A 4 49.04 -6.82 59.76
CA THR A 4 49.24 -8.27 60.03
C THR A 4 48.53 -9.05 58.89
N GLN A 5 49.13 -10.05 58.20
CA GLN A 5 49.06 -11.54 58.41
C GLN A 5 47.64 -12.11 58.65
N ARG A 6 47.17 -13.28 58.17
CA ARG A 6 47.75 -14.51 57.55
C ARG A 6 46.59 -15.41 57.04
N LEU A 7 46.89 -16.32 56.11
CA LEU A 7 46.12 -17.52 55.74
C LEU A 7 46.08 -18.58 56.88
N ARG A 8 44.98 -19.35 56.97
CA ARG A 8 44.89 -20.84 57.09
C ARG A 8 43.49 -21.28 57.61
N GLY A 9 42.85 -22.25 56.93
CA GLY A 9 41.78 -23.09 57.53
C GLY A 9 42.40 -24.27 58.31
N PRO A 10 41.69 -25.40 58.56
CA PRO A 10 40.24 -25.63 58.65
C PRO A 10 39.84 -26.27 60.01
N THR A 11 38.56 -26.23 60.39
CA THR A 11 37.99 -27.15 61.40
C THR A 11 36.56 -27.55 61.04
N TRP A 12 36.37 -28.86 60.99
CA TRP A 12 35.08 -29.54 60.83
C TRP A 12 34.35 -29.60 62.17
N VAL A 13 33.06 -29.23 62.23
CA VAL A 13 32.08 -29.84 63.14
C VAL A 13 30.71 -29.88 62.45
N ALA A 14 30.08 -31.04 62.57
CA ALA A 14 28.82 -31.46 61.97
C ALA A 14 27.57 -30.87 62.65
N GLY A 15 26.45 -30.94 61.92
CA GLY A 15 25.11 -31.18 62.50
C GLY A 15 24.16 -29.99 62.52
N LEU A 16 23.22 -29.94 61.56
CA LEU A 16 21.80 -30.30 61.75
C LEU A 16 21.02 -29.85 60.50
N ILE A 17 20.43 -30.80 59.78
CA ILE A 17 19.43 -30.52 58.74
C ILE A 17 18.07 -30.52 59.44
N VAL A 18 17.42 -29.36 59.47
CA VAL A 18 16.00 -29.25 59.80
C VAL A 18 15.24 -29.04 58.49
N ALA A 19 14.60 -30.10 58.02
CA ALA A 19 13.62 -30.05 56.95
C ALA A 19 12.29 -29.56 57.53
N LEU A 20 11.91 -28.31 57.25
CA LEU A 20 10.54 -27.85 57.44
C LEU A 20 9.79 -28.00 56.11
N SER A 21 8.96 -29.03 56.07
CA SER A 21 7.87 -29.22 55.11
C SER A 21 6.85 -28.10 55.24
N MET A 22 6.78 -27.21 54.23
CA MET A 22 5.60 -26.36 54.03
C MET A 22 4.65 -27.06 53.07
N VAL A 23 3.51 -27.44 53.62
CA VAL A 23 2.30 -27.85 52.91
C VAL A 23 1.89 -26.69 51.99
N ALA A 24 1.96 -26.91 50.67
CA ALA A 24 1.39 -26.00 49.70
C ALA A 24 -0.13 -25.98 49.91
N SER A 25 -0.67 -24.89 50.44
CA SER A 25 -2.11 -24.66 50.30
C SER A 25 -2.36 -24.40 48.82
N ALA A 26 -3.18 -25.26 48.22
CA ALA A 26 -3.71 -25.04 46.89
C ALA A 26 -4.60 -23.79 46.96
N ALA A 27 -4.03 -22.63 46.62
CA ALA A 27 -4.84 -21.50 46.18
C ALA A 27 -5.70 -21.99 45.00
N PRO A 28 -6.99 -21.64 44.92
CA PRO A 28 -7.78 -21.99 43.75
C PRO A 28 -7.06 -21.40 42.55
N GLN A 29 -6.60 -22.27 41.66
CA GLN A 29 -6.30 -21.88 40.29
C GLN A 29 -7.60 -21.27 39.78
N GLU A 30 -7.69 -19.94 39.75
CA GLU A 30 -8.64 -19.29 38.87
C GLU A 30 -8.33 -19.84 37.49
N ALA A 31 -9.18 -20.74 37.03
CA ALA A 31 -9.23 -21.14 35.65
C ALA A 31 -9.13 -19.84 34.85
N ARG A 32 -8.09 -19.71 34.02
CA ARG A 32 -8.04 -18.66 33.00
C ARG A 32 -9.38 -18.74 32.29
N ARG A 33 -10.29 -17.84 32.63
CA ARG A 33 -11.49 -17.62 31.83
C ARG A 33 -10.91 -17.28 30.47
N GLU A 34 -11.18 -18.13 29.47
CA GLU A 34 -11.13 -17.67 28.09
C GLU A 34 -12.01 -16.42 28.07
N GLU A 35 -11.39 -15.23 28.06
CA GLU A 35 -12.12 -14.01 27.80
C GLU A 35 -12.81 -14.24 26.47
N ALA A 36 -14.14 -14.19 26.47
CA ALA A 36 -14.90 -14.16 25.23
C ALA A 36 -14.23 -13.15 24.29
N PRO A 37 -14.02 -13.47 23.01
CA PRO A 37 -13.22 -12.64 22.11
C PRO A 37 -13.71 -11.19 22.20
N ARG A 38 -12.85 -10.29 22.70
CA ARG A 38 -13.18 -8.87 22.82
C ARG A 38 -13.50 -8.36 21.43
N GLY A 39 -14.78 -8.03 21.20
CA GLY A 39 -15.23 -7.47 19.91
C GLY A 39 -14.44 -6.22 19.53
N TYR A 40 -14.54 -5.80 18.28
CA TYR A 40 -13.69 -4.72 17.72
C TYR A 40 -14.17 -3.29 18.05
N GLY A 41 -14.94 -3.10 19.13
CA GLY A 41 -15.57 -1.81 19.45
C GLY A 41 -14.57 -0.71 19.80
N ASP A 42 -13.49 -1.07 20.50
CA ASP A 42 -12.37 -0.20 20.86
C ASP A 42 -11.61 0.30 19.62
N VAL A 43 -11.28 -0.61 18.70
CA VAL A 43 -10.60 -0.29 17.45
C VAL A 43 -11.47 0.62 16.57
N ARG A 44 -12.78 0.32 16.47
CA ARG A 44 -13.72 1.19 15.72
C ARG A 44 -13.80 2.60 16.30
N ALA A 45 -13.86 2.73 17.62
CA ALA A 45 -13.92 4.03 18.28
C ALA A 45 -12.62 4.83 18.04
N TYR A 46 -11.47 4.16 18.02
CA TYR A 46 -10.21 4.78 17.61
C TYR A 46 -10.26 5.25 16.16
N ILE A 47 -10.64 4.38 15.23
CA ILE A 47 -10.70 4.70 13.79
C ILE A 47 -11.60 5.92 13.55
N SER A 48 -12.79 5.95 14.15
CA SER A 48 -13.76 7.04 13.94
C SER A 48 -13.21 8.41 14.37
N ARG A 49 -12.45 8.47 15.47
CA ARG A 49 -11.74 9.71 15.89
C ARG A 49 -10.53 10.02 15.01
N ASN A 50 -9.83 8.98 14.57
CA ASN A 50 -8.59 9.14 13.83
C ASN A 50 -8.82 9.69 12.41
N TRP A 51 -10.02 9.54 11.84
CA TRP A 51 -10.38 10.22 10.60
C TRP A 51 -10.22 11.74 10.68
N ASP A 52 -10.59 12.36 11.80
CA ASP A 52 -10.43 13.80 12.00
C ASP A 52 -8.94 14.18 12.10
N VAL A 53 -8.14 13.35 12.77
CA VAL A 53 -6.68 13.54 12.90
C VAL A 53 -5.96 13.44 11.55
N LEU A 54 -6.41 12.56 10.67
CA LEU A 54 -5.84 12.36 9.34
C LEU A 54 -6.40 13.34 8.29
N THR A 55 -7.45 14.08 8.61
CA THR A 55 -8.01 15.04 7.66
C THR A 55 -7.09 16.24 7.52
N ARG A 56 -6.89 16.68 6.29
CA ARG A 56 -6.16 17.89 5.92
C ARG A 56 -7.10 18.79 5.13
N SER A 57 -6.99 20.09 5.38
CA SER A 57 -7.69 21.13 4.64
C SER A 57 -6.85 22.40 4.67
N LEU A 58 -7.08 23.33 3.75
CA LEU A 58 -6.42 24.64 3.76
C LEU A 58 -6.91 25.57 4.89
N GLU A 59 -7.68 25.05 5.84
CA GLU A 59 -8.11 25.79 7.03
C GLU A 59 -7.01 25.87 8.10
N THR A 60 -6.04 24.94 8.07
CA THR A 60 -4.91 24.89 9.01
C THR A 60 -3.58 25.04 8.27
N CYS A 61 -2.57 25.64 8.94
CA CYS A 61 -1.24 25.84 8.35
C CYS A 61 -0.40 24.55 8.29
N GLU A 62 -0.79 23.51 9.05
CA GLU A 62 -0.01 22.27 9.25
C GLU A 62 0.11 21.44 7.97
N VAL A 63 -0.86 21.52 7.07
CA VAL A 63 -0.92 20.77 5.80
C VAL A 63 0.26 21.09 4.87
N LEU A 64 0.88 22.25 5.05
CA LEU A 64 1.84 22.81 4.08
C LEU A 64 3.29 22.42 4.40
N VAL A 65 3.54 21.86 5.57
CA VAL A 65 4.88 21.40 5.98
C VAL A 65 5.21 20.11 5.23
N ASP A 66 6.41 20.04 4.64
CA ASP A 66 6.97 18.81 4.09
C ASP A 66 8.07 18.28 5.02
N PRO A 67 7.80 17.24 5.82
CA PRO A 67 8.85 16.61 6.61
C PRO A 67 9.95 15.96 5.74
N LYS A 68 9.67 15.68 4.46
CA LYS A 68 10.60 15.03 3.52
C LYS A 68 11.59 16.02 2.91
N VAL A 69 11.21 17.31 2.81
CA VAL A 69 12.06 18.39 2.30
C VAL A 69 11.93 19.61 3.23
N PRO A 70 12.91 19.86 4.12
CA PRO A 70 12.79 20.81 5.23
C PRO A 70 12.77 22.31 4.83
N GLU A 71 12.64 22.63 3.55
CA GLU A 71 12.56 24.01 3.06
C GLU A 71 11.20 24.67 3.35
N ARG A 72 11.13 25.99 3.15
CA ARG A 72 9.92 26.79 3.46
C ARG A 72 8.74 26.33 2.62
N SER A 73 7.68 25.86 3.29
CA SER A 73 6.39 25.45 2.73
C SER A 73 5.86 26.37 1.62
N VAL A 74 5.83 25.85 0.38
CA VAL A 74 5.22 26.51 -0.79
C VAL A 74 3.93 25.78 -1.17
N LEU A 75 2.87 26.56 -1.38
CA LEU A 75 1.64 26.10 -2.03
C LEU A 75 1.65 26.55 -3.49
N TYR A 76 1.54 25.60 -4.42
CA TYR A 76 1.45 25.87 -5.85
C TYR A 76 -0.01 25.81 -6.33
N LEU A 77 -0.47 26.89 -6.94
CA LEU A 77 -1.72 26.94 -7.69
C LEU A 77 -1.47 26.57 -9.16
N PRO A 78 -2.44 25.97 -9.85
CA PRO A 78 -2.38 25.86 -11.30
C PRO A 78 -2.16 27.21 -11.96
N ARG A 79 -1.42 27.23 -13.08
CA ARG A 79 -1.02 28.43 -13.82
C ARG A 79 -2.17 29.42 -13.98
N ASP A 80 -3.30 28.93 -14.48
CA ASP A 80 -4.44 29.74 -14.91
C ASP A 80 -5.59 29.79 -13.90
N LEU A 81 -5.47 29.16 -12.73
CA LEU A 81 -6.54 29.15 -11.73
C LEU A 81 -6.63 30.51 -11.03
N PRO A 82 -7.74 31.27 -11.10
CA PRO A 82 -7.91 32.47 -10.27
C PRO A 82 -7.72 32.13 -8.79
N GLU A 83 -7.07 33.00 -8.01
CA GLU A 83 -6.76 32.67 -6.60
C GLU A 83 -8.05 32.41 -5.80
N PRO A 84 -8.30 31.17 -5.33
CA PRO A 84 -9.54 30.83 -4.66
C PRO A 84 -9.71 31.55 -3.32
N ALA A 85 -10.95 31.74 -2.88
CA ALA A 85 -11.23 32.38 -1.58
C ALA A 85 -10.58 31.64 -0.39
N SER A 86 -10.48 30.30 -0.46
CA SER A 86 -9.78 29.49 0.54
C SER A 86 -8.29 29.85 0.64
N VAL A 87 -7.64 30.16 -0.49
CA VAL A 87 -6.24 30.56 -0.54
C VAL A 87 -6.05 31.99 -0.05
N GLN A 88 -6.98 32.89 -0.37
CA GLN A 88 -6.97 34.26 0.17
C GLN A 88 -7.09 34.26 1.71
N GLN A 89 -7.96 33.40 2.26
CA GLN A 89 -8.07 33.22 3.71
C GLN A 89 -6.82 32.59 4.31
N LEU A 90 -6.21 31.61 3.61
CA LEU A 90 -4.95 31.00 4.04
C LEU A 90 -3.83 32.04 4.13
N ARG A 91 -3.72 32.98 3.18
CA ARG A 91 -2.73 34.09 3.26
C ARG A 91 -2.86 34.90 4.54
N GLN A 92 -4.09 35.14 4.98
CA GLN A 92 -4.37 35.91 6.19
C GLN A 92 -4.02 35.12 7.46
N LYS A 93 -4.33 33.82 7.47
CA LYS A 93 -4.13 32.94 8.63
C LYS A 93 -2.68 32.43 8.78
N CYS A 94 -2.00 32.22 7.66
CA CYS A 94 -0.68 31.60 7.58
C CYS A 94 0.28 32.50 6.76
N PRO A 95 0.64 33.70 7.24
CA PRO A 95 1.46 34.66 6.49
C PRO A 95 2.86 34.15 6.11
N GLN A 96 3.34 33.09 6.76
CA GLN A 96 4.60 32.41 6.46
C GLN A 96 4.57 31.56 5.19
N VAL A 97 3.37 31.26 4.65
CA VAL A 97 3.20 30.38 3.48
C VAL A 97 3.44 31.15 2.21
N ARG A 98 4.36 30.66 1.37
CA ARG A 98 4.55 31.20 0.02
C ARG A 98 3.53 30.56 -0.92
N ILE A 99 2.69 31.37 -1.53
CA ILE A 99 1.77 30.92 -2.59
C ILE A 99 2.37 31.32 -3.94
N GLN A 100 2.58 30.32 -4.78
CA GLN A 100 3.14 30.46 -6.12
C GLN A 100 2.20 29.84 -7.16
N ARG A 101 2.43 30.16 -8.43
CA ARG A 101 1.75 29.52 -9.56
C ARG A 101 2.72 28.58 -10.25
N LEU A 102 2.20 27.47 -10.76
CA LEU A 102 2.98 26.60 -11.63
C LEU A 102 3.49 27.39 -12.86
N PRO A 103 4.71 27.10 -13.33
CA PRO A 103 5.34 27.87 -14.41
C PRO A 103 4.65 27.68 -15.76
N SER A 104 4.02 26.51 -15.97
CA SER A 104 3.35 26.11 -17.21
C SER A 104 1.97 25.51 -16.92
N LEU A 105 1.13 25.47 -17.95
CA LEU A 105 -0.09 24.66 -17.97
C LEU A 105 0.30 23.18 -18.12
N ILE A 106 -0.29 22.31 -17.30
CA ILE A 106 -0.04 20.87 -17.32
C ILE A 106 -1.32 20.17 -17.75
N THR A 107 -1.27 19.47 -18.89
CA THR A 107 -2.43 18.76 -19.48
C THR A 107 -2.23 17.25 -19.52
N GLY A 108 -1.04 16.77 -19.19
CA GLY A 108 -0.70 15.36 -19.09
C GLY A 108 0.59 15.16 -18.28
N PRO A 109 0.82 13.94 -17.78
CA PRO A 109 2.04 13.62 -17.04
C PRO A 109 3.28 13.81 -17.93
N GLY A 110 4.41 14.18 -17.32
CA GLY A 110 5.69 14.34 -18.01
C GLY A 110 5.85 15.62 -18.84
N GLN A 111 4.85 16.50 -18.90
CA GLN A 111 4.93 17.77 -19.65
C GLN A 111 5.73 18.87 -18.91
N THR A 112 6.01 18.68 -17.64
CA THR A 112 6.71 19.64 -16.78
C THR A 112 8.04 19.07 -16.34
N ASP A 113 9.09 19.89 -16.45
CA ASP A 113 10.35 19.64 -15.76
C ASP A 113 10.18 19.95 -14.27
N VAL A 114 10.02 18.91 -13.47
CA VAL A 114 9.82 19.03 -12.02
C VAL A 114 11.06 19.56 -11.31
N GLN A 115 12.26 19.42 -11.89
CA GLN A 115 13.49 19.97 -11.32
C GLN A 115 13.57 21.49 -11.47
N ALA A 116 12.83 22.05 -12.42
CA ALA A 116 12.71 23.51 -12.58
C ALA A 116 11.74 24.17 -11.58
N ILE A 117 11.02 23.37 -10.77
CA ILE A 117 10.11 23.87 -9.75
C ILE A 117 10.83 23.89 -8.39
N ASP A 118 11.52 24.99 -8.13
CA ASP A 118 12.36 25.21 -6.95
C ASP A 118 11.84 26.41 -6.11
N PRO A 119 11.53 26.24 -4.81
CA PRO A 119 11.59 24.99 -4.05
C PRO A 119 10.41 24.06 -4.34
N PRO A 120 10.53 22.75 -4.05
CA PRO A 120 9.41 21.83 -4.13
C PRO A 120 8.28 22.25 -3.17
N GLY A 121 7.04 21.87 -3.49
CA GLY A 121 5.89 22.31 -2.70
C GLY A 121 4.64 21.46 -2.87
N LEU A 122 3.63 21.78 -2.06
CA LEU A 122 2.31 21.16 -2.10
C LEU A 122 1.52 21.74 -3.29
N LEU A 123 0.81 20.86 -4.01
CA LEU A 123 -0.14 21.25 -5.05
C LEU A 123 -1.51 21.47 -4.43
N PHE A 124 -2.15 22.58 -4.79
CA PHE A 124 -3.47 22.94 -4.30
C PHE A 124 -4.54 21.90 -4.69
N LEU A 125 -5.43 21.61 -3.75
CA LEU A 125 -6.65 20.82 -3.93
C LEU A 125 -7.82 21.57 -3.29
N GLU A 126 -9.01 21.46 -3.87
CA GLU A 126 -10.18 22.27 -3.50
C GLU A 126 -10.88 21.80 -2.23
N HIS A 127 -10.91 20.49 -2.01
CA HIS A 127 -11.67 19.87 -0.93
C HIS A 127 -10.75 19.32 0.16
N PRO A 128 -11.24 19.22 1.42
CA PRO A 128 -10.56 18.45 2.45
C PRO A 128 -10.33 17.00 1.99
N TYR A 129 -9.22 16.41 2.44
CA TYR A 129 -8.84 15.05 2.12
C TYR A 129 -8.21 14.37 3.32
N VAL A 130 -8.16 13.05 3.29
CA VAL A 130 -7.54 12.23 4.34
C VAL A 130 -6.20 11.71 3.84
N VAL A 131 -5.15 11.90 4.65
CA VAL A 131 -3.80 11.42 4.34
C VAL A 131 -3.59 9.98 4.84
N PRO A 132 -2.57 9.26 4.34
CA PRO A 132 -2.23 7.95 4.87
C PRO A 132 -1.85 8.00 6.37
N GLY A 133 -1.01 8.94 6.81
CA GLY A 133 -0.68 9.10 8.23
C GLY A 133 0.80 9.45 8.48
N GLY A 134 1.14 9.75 9.73
CA GLY A 134 2.50 10.13 10.14
C GLY A 134 3.07 11.31 9.36
N MET A 135 4.19 11.09 8.65
CA MET A 135 4.91 12.12 7.88
C MET A 135 4.25 12.50 6.55
N PHE A 136 3.21 11.76 6.12
CA PHE A 136 2.48 12.04 4.90
C PHE A 136 1.44 13.14 5.15
N ASN A 137 1.60 14.27 4.49
CA ASN A 137 0.67 15.41 4.54
C ASN A 137 -0.09 15.62 3.23
N GLU A 138 0.10 14.71 2.29
CA GLU A 138 -0.43 14.76 0.93
C GLU A 138 -1.59 13.78 0.75
N MET A 139 -2.48 14.08 -0.18
CA MET A 139 -3.46 13.13 -0.68
C MET A 139 -2.74 12.15 -1.62
N TYR A 140 -2.80 10.86 -1.32
CA TYR A 140 -2.19 9.80 -2.12
C TYR A 140 -3.22 9.10 -3.03
N GLY A 141 -2.81 8.72 -4.23
CA GLY A 141 -3.68 8.17 -5.28
C GLY A 141 -4.45 6.93 -4.85
N TRP A 142 -3.76 5.80 -4.67
CA TRP A 142 -4.44 4.52 -4.40
C TRP A 142 -4.89 4.33 -2.94
N ASP A 143 -4.17 4.90 -1.97
CA ASP A 143 -4.53 4.89 -0.55
C ASP A 143 -5.94 5.44 -0.34
N SER A 144 -6.26 6.50 -1.09
CA SER A 144 -7.55 7.17 -1.07
C SER A 144 -8.72 6.22 -1.36
N TYR A 145 -8.52 5.14 -2.12
CA TYR A 145 -9.59 4.16 -2.37
C TYR A 145 -9.98 3.45 -1.07
N PHE A 146 -8.98 2.94 -0.35
CA PHE A 146 -9.20 2.19 0.88
C PHE A 146 -9.71 3.09 2.00
N ILE A 147 -9.17 4.31 2.08
CA ILE A 147 -9.64 5.34 2.99
C ILE A 147 -11.10 5.70 2.70
N LEU A 148 -11.43 6.01 1.45
CA LEU A 148 -12.78 6.37 1.02
C LEU A 148 -13.79 5.29 1.38
N ARG A 149 -13.47 4.01 1.14
CA ARG A 149 -14.30 2.88 1.56
C ARG A 149 -14.56 2.91 3.07
N GLY A 150 -13.53 3.12 3.87
CA GLY A 150 -13.63 3.32 5.31
C GLY A 150 -14.52 4.50 5.73
N LEU A 151 -14.34 5.66 5.11
CA LEU A 151 -15.14 6.86 5.37
C LEU A 151 -16.62 6.63 5.12
N LEU A 152 -16.96 5.95 4.02
CA LEU A 152 -18.34 5.59 3.71
C LEU A 152 -18.95 4.67 4.77
N ARG A 153 -18.17 3.73 5.34
CA ARG A 153 -18.61 2.88 6.46
C ARG A 153 -18.83 3.65 7.77
N ASP A 154 -18.07 4.72 7.98
CA ASP A 154 -18.21 5.59 9.15
C ASP A 154 -19.19 6.75 8.91
N GLY A 155 -19.92 6.76 7.79
CA GLY A 155 -20.93 7.78 7.47
C GLY A 155 -20.38 9.13 7.01
N ARG A 156 -19.07 9.23 6.73
CA ARG A 156 -18.36 10.45 6.33
C ARG A 156 -18.41 10.68 4.81
N ARG A 157 -19.62 10.68 4.25
CA ARG A 157 -19.87 10.70 2.80
C ARG A 157 -19.36 11.96 2.09
N GLU A 158 -19.56 13.13 2.69
CA GLU A 158 -19.15 14.40 2.07
C GLU A 158 -17.63 14.50 1.88
N LEU A 159 -16.87 14.01 2.87
CA LEU A 159 -15.41 13.93 2.78
C LEU A 159 -14.96 12.98 1.68
N ALA A 160 -15.61 11.80 1.56
CA ALA A 160 -15.37 10.88 0.45
C ALA A 160 -15.67 11.48 -0.93
N GLN A 161 -16.76 12.25 -1.06
CA GLN A 161 -17.10 12.98 -2.29
C GLN A 161 -16.05 14.04 -2.63
N GLY A 162 -15.61 14.82 -1.63
CA GLY A 162 -14.56 15.83 -1.78
C GLY A 162 -13.25 15.24 -2.28
N MET A 163 -12.83 14.10 -1.72
CA MET A 163 -11.64 13.38 -2.18
C MET A 163 -11.75 12.97 -3.66
N VAL A 164 -12.90 12.44 -4.11
CA VAL A 164 -13.08 12.11 -5.54
C VAL A 164 -13.00 13.37 -6.43
N ARG A 165 -13.59 14.48 -5.99
CA ARG A 165 -13.50 15.75 -6.72
C ARG A 165 -12.10 16.33 -6.76
N ASN A 166 -11.28 16.10 -5.73
CA ASN A 166 -9.85 16.42 -5.80
C ASN A 166 -9.15 15.66 -6.93
N PHE A 167 -9.47 14.39 -7.18
CA PHE A 167 -8.92 13.68 -8.35
C PHE A 167 -9.41 14.24 -9.68
N PHE A 168 -10.65 14.72 -9.77
CA PHE A 168 -11.13 15.44 -10.96
C PHE A 168 -10.33 16.73 -11.17
N PHE A 169 -10.04 17.44 -10.08
CA PHE A 169 -9.20 18.63 -10.08
C PHE A 169 -7.76 18.31 -10.55
N GLU A 170 -7.15 17.22 -10.06
CA GLU A 170 -5.83 16.78 -10.51
C GLU A 170 -5.82 16.45 -12.01
N LEU A 171 -6.83 15.72 -12.50
CA LEU A 171 -6.98 15.41 -13.93
C LEU A 171 -7.20 16.67 -14.80
N GLN A 172 -7.78 17.72 -14.23
CA GLN A 172 -8.02 18.97 -14.92
C GLN A 172 -6.77 19.87 -14.96
N HIS A 173 -6.01 19.92 -13.88
CA HIS A 173 -4.96 20.93 -13.68
C HIS A 173 -3.54 20.40 -13.63
N TYR A 174 -3.37 19.11 -13.36
CA TYR A 174 -2.08 18.42 -13.23
C TYR A 174 -1.91 17.26 -14.22
N GLY A 175 -2.94 16.99 -15.05
CA GLY A 175 -2.85 16.08 -16.18
C GLY A 175 -3.05 14.59 -15.88
N GLY A 176 -3.26 14.21 -14.61
CA GLY A 176 -3.43 12.83 -14.18
C GLY A 176 -3.81 12.76 -12.70
N VAL A 177 -4.27 11.59 -12.25
CA VAL A 177 -4.29 11.27 -10.81
C VAL A 177 -2.85 11.10 -10.37
N LEU A 178 -2.40 11.89 -9.40
CA LEU A 178 -0.99 11.90 -9.00
C LEU A 178 -0.69 10.80 -7.99
N ASN A 179 0.60 10.43 -7.87
CA ASN A 179 1.06 9.62 -6.74
C ASN A 179 0.69 10.28 -5.41
N ALA A 180 1.08 11.54 -5.26
CA ALA A 180 0.50 12.44 -4.27
C ALA A 180 0.57 13.90 -4.75
N ASN A 181 -0.16 14.82 -4.13
CA ASN A 181 -0.25 16.22 -4.58
C ASN A 181 0.98 17.08 -4.21
N ARG A 182 2.19 16.70 -4.65
CA ARG A 182 3.44 17.48 -4.57
C ARG A 182 4.04 17.71 -5.95
N THR A 183 4.81 18.77 -6.12
CA THR A 183 5.44 19.13 -7.40
C THR A 183 6.35 18.03 -7.95
N TYR A 184 7.10 17.32 -7.10
CA TYR A 184 7.98 16.21 -7.53
C TYR A 184 7.23 14.93 -7.96
N TYR A 185 5.91 14.87 -7.76
CA TYR A 185 5.04 13.78 -8.23
C TYR A 185 4.29 14.09 -9.53
N LEU A 186 4.44 15.28 -10.13
CA LEU A 186 3.80 15.65 -11.41
C LEU A 186 4.18 14.75 -12.62
N THR A 187 5.11 13.82 -12.41
CA THR A 187 5.62 12.91 -13.44
C THR A 187 5.11 11.46 -13.29
N ARG A 188 4.44 11.12 -12.17
CA ARG A 188 3.95 9.76 -11.89
C ARG A 188 2.57 9.72 -11.25
N SER A 189 1.87 8.63 -11.54
CA SER A 189 0.57 8.31 -10.96
C SER A 189 0.69 7.30 -9.81
N GLN A 190 -0.40 6.57 -9.53
CA GLN A 190 -0.50 5.40 -8.66
C GLN A 190 -1.58 4.44 -9.18
N PRO A 191 -1.69 3.20 -8.65
CA PRO A 191 -2.63 2.21 -9.19
C PRO A 191 -4.08 2.75 -9.32
N PRO A 192 -4.72 2.62 -10.51
CA PRO A 192 -5.95 3.36 -10.80
C PRO A 192 -7.21 2.72 -10.19
N PHE A 193 -7.80 3.40 -9.19
CA PHE A 193 -9.05 3.00 -8.52
C PHE A 193 -10.20 4.00 -8.71
N LEU A 194 -10.03 5.06 -9.50
CA LEU A 194 -10.96 6.19 -9.54
C LEU A 194 -12.39 5.81 -9.93
N THR A 195 -12.59 4.91 -10.91
CA THR A 195 -13.94 4.43 -11.28
C THR A 195 -14.63 3.70 -10.13
N SER A 196 -13.86 2.90 -9.38
CA SER A 196 -14.36 2.15 -8.23
C SER A 196 -14.64 3.08 -7.04
N MET A 197 -13.89 4.17 -6.86
CA MET A 197 -14.22 5.22 -5.90
C MET A 197 -15.52 5.93 -6.26
N VAL A 198 -15.69 6.34 -7.53
CA VAL A 198 -16.91 6.98 -8.02
C VAL A 198 -18.14 6.09 -7.81
N LEU A 199 -18.03 4.80 -8.11
CA LEU A 199 -19.11 3.84 -7.88
C LEU A 199 -19.40 3.60 -6.39
N ALA A 200 -18.37 3.56 -5.53
CA ALA A 200 -18.57 3.44 -4.09
C ALA A 200 -19.34 4.64 -3.52
N VAL A 201 -18.98 5.87 -3.94
CA VAL A 201 -19.73 7.07 -3.58
C VAL A 201 -21.15 7.01 -4.14
N HIS A 202 -21.32 6.69 -5.43
CA HIS A 202 -22.62 6.55 -6.08
C HIS A 202 -23.57 5.63 -5.30
N ASP A 203 -23.07 4.48 -4.84
CA ASP A 203 -23.87 3.49 -4.12
C ASP A 203 -24.30 3.98 -2.71
N SER A 204 -23.70 5.07 -2.20
CA SER A 204 -24.08 5.77 -0.96
C SER A 204 -25.00 6.98 -1.13
N LEU A 205 -25.29 7.39 -2.37
CA LEU A 205 -26.12 8.56 -2.69
C LEU A 205 -27.61 8.24 -2.72
N GLY A 206 -28.44 9.27 -2.56
CA GLY A 206 -29.88 9.16 -2.85
C GLY A 206 -30.14 9.07 -4.35
N GLU A 207 -31.26 8.45 -4.75
CA GLU A 207 -31.60 8.23 -6.17
C GLU A 207 -31.59 9.51 -7.02
N ALA A 208 -31.98 10.65 -6.45
CA ALA A 208 -32.00 11.94 -7.13
C ALA A 208 -30.59 12.46 -7.50
N GLU A 209 -29.56 12.07 -6.75
CA GLU A 209 -28.17 12.56 -6.92
C GLU A 209 -27.35 11.65 -7.85
N LYS A 210 -27.67 10.35 -7.87
CA LYS A 210 -26.89 9.30 -8.55
C LYS A 210 -26.59 9.61 -10.01
N ARG A 211 -27.60 10.03 -10.79
CA ARG A 211 -27.43 10.33 -12.21
C ARG A 211 -26.54 11.56 -12.43
N ALA A 212 -26.71 12.61 -11.63
CA ALA A 212 -25.92 13.82 -11.73
C ALA A 212 -24.44 13.55 -11.41
N TRP A 213 -24.19 12.79 -10.33
CA TRP A 213 -22.85 12.36 -9.93
C TRP A 213 -22.11 11.60 -11.03
N LEU A 214 -22.75 10.59 -11.65
CA LEU A 214 -22.13 9.84 -12.74
C LEU A 214 -21.92 10.68 -14.01
N THR A 215 -22.81 11.65 -14.26
CA THR A 215 -22.69 12.56 -15.40
C THR A 215 -21.49 13.51 -15.22
N GLU A 216 -21.30 14.03 -14.01
CA GLU A 216 -20.12 14.84 -13.63
C GLU A 216 -18.84 14.02 -13.77
N ALA A 217 -18.82 12.78 -13.27
CA ALA A 217 -17.61 11.96 -13.19
C ALA A 217 -17.12 11.41 -14.54
N LEU A 218 -18.03 11.03 -15.45
CA LEU A 218 -17.69 10.24 -16.65
C LEU A 218 -16.53 10.83 -17.49
N PRO A 219 -16.48 12.13 -17.81
CA PRO A 219 -15.38 12.69 -18.60
C PRO A 219 -14.00 12.54 -17.94
N TYR A 220 -13.94 12.67 -16.61
CA TYR A 220 -12.70 12.51 -15.85
C TYR A 220 -12.26 11.05 -15.82
N LEU A 221 -13.19 10.11 -15.66
CA LEU A 221 -12.91 8.67 -15.65
C LEU A 221 -12.36 8.18 -17.00
N VAL A 222 -12.90 8.68 -18.10
CA VAL A 222 -12.39 8.36 -19.44
C VAL A 222 -10.98 8.91 -19.62
N ARG A 223 -10.72 10.15 -19.18
CA ARG A 223 -9.38 10.77 -19.25
C ARG A 223 -8.34 10.01 -18.44
N ASP A 224 -8.69 9.61 -17.22
CA ASP A 224 -7.83 8.79 -16.36
C ASP A 224 -7.48 7.46 -17.05
N TYR A 225 -8.49 6.74 -17.56
CA TYR A 225 -8.27 5.50 -18.30
C TYR A 225 -7.36 5.69 -19.53
N GLU A 226 -7.58 6.74 -20.33
CA GLU A 226 -6.82 7.01 -21.55
C GLU A 226 -5.33 7.24 -21.28
N MET A 227 -4.95 7.73 -20.10
CA MET A 227 -3.55 7.89 -19.70
C MET A 227 -2.81 6.54 -19.72
N TRP A 228 -3.45 5.47 -19.24
CA TRP A 228 -2.85 4.16 -19.03
C TRP A 228 -2.77 3.28 -20.28
N VAL A 229 -3.51 3.61 -21.34
CA VAL A 229 -3.63 2.77 -22.55
C VAL A 229 -3.02 3.42 -23.79
N LYS A 230 -2.03 4.30 -23.60
CA LYS A 230 -1.31 4.98 -24.68
C LYS A 230 0.14 5.27 -24.32
N GLY A 231 0.95 5.57 -25.32
CA GLY A 231 2.32 6.05 -25.16
C GLY A 231 3.18 5.09 -24.34
N GLU A 232 3.99 5.66 -23.43
CA GLU A 232 4.96 4.90 -22.64
C GLU A 232 4.33 3.92 -21.64
N HIS A 233 3.06 4.08 -21.29
CA HIS A 233 2.36 3.11 -20.45
C HIS A 233 2.01 1.81 -21.19
N LEU A 234 2.23 1.70 -22.51
CA LEU A 234 2.04 0.44 -23.22
C LEU A 234 3.18 -0.53 -22.94
N ALA A 235 2.85 -1.78 -22.65
CA ALA A 235 3.83 -2.84 -22.42
C ALA A 235 4.23 -3.52 -23.74
N GLY A 236 5.12 -2.87 -24.49
CA GLY A 236 5.58 -3.36 -25.79
C GLY A 236 4.44 -3.57 -26.78
N ASP A 237 4.46 -4.70 -27.50
CA ASP A 237 3.43 -5.10 -28.47
C ASP A 237 2.32 -5.99 -27.89
N THR A 238 2.32 -6.20 -26.56
CA THR A 238 1.38 -7.11 -25.89
C THR A 238 -0.07 -6.63 -25.94
N GLY A 239 -0.29 -5.32 -26.12
CA GLY A 239 -1.60 -4.67 -25.95
C GLY A 239 -2.03 -4.50 -24.50
N LEU A 240 -1.17 -4.85 -23.53
CA LEU A 240 -1.34 -4.58 -22.10
C LEU A 240 -0.62 -3.28 -21.71
N SER A 241 -0.81 -2.86 -20.46
CA SER A 241 -0.17 -1.66 -19.90
C SER A 241 0.93 -2.02 -18.89
N ARG A 242 1.85 -1.08 -18.66
CA ARG A 242 2.92 -1.09 -17.65
C ARG A 242 2.87 0.18 -16.81
N TYR A 243 3.48 0.14 -15.64
CA TYR A 243 3.82 1.36 -14.89
C TYR A 243 5.04 2.03 -15.55
N PHE A 244 4.99 3.35 -15.68
CA PHE A 244 6.03 4.16 -16.29
C PHE A 244 5.99 5.61 -15.76
N ASP A 245 6.96 5.98 -14.93
CA ASP A 245 7.16 7.39 -14.54
C ASP A 245 7.89 8.16 -15.65
N PHE A 246 7.38 9.34 -16.01
CA PHE A 246 7.94 10.21 -17.04
C PHE A 246 9.17 11.01 -16.58
N GLY A 247 9.47 11.03 -15.29
CA GLY A 247 10.63 11.71 -14.71
C GLY A 247 11.93 10.92 -14.90
N GLU A 248 13.05 11.63 -14.77
CA GLU A 248 14.39 11.09 -15.02
C GLU A 248 15.31 11.22 -13.79
N GLY A 249 16.31 10.33 -13.70
CA GLY A 249 17.31 10.34 -12.64
C GLY A 249 16.78 9.97 -11.25
N PRO A 250 17.52 10.24 -10.16
CA PRO A 250 17.09 9.91 -8.81
C PRO A 250 15.84 10.71 -8.40
N VAL A 251 15.05 10.17 -7.48
CA VAL A 251 13.84 10.84 -7.00
C VAL A 251 14.16 11.92 -5.95
N PRO A 252 13.56 13.14 -6.03
CA PRO A 252 13.85 14.22 -5.09
C PRO A 252 13.43 13.93 -3.64
N GLU A 253 12.36 13.17 -3.43
CA GLU A 253 11.81 12.91 -2.08
C GLU A 253 12.69 12.01 -1.20
N LEU A 254 13.74 11.41 -1.77
CA LEU A 254 14.74 10.64 -1.02
C LEU A 254 16.01 11.43 -0.67
N ASP A 255 16.11 12.71 -1.08
CA ASP A 255 17.37 13.46 -1.10
C ASP A 255 17.88 13.92 0.28
N THR A 256 17.21 13.58 1.39
CA THR A 256 17.74 14.01 2.70
C THR A 256 18.87 13.13 3.22
N HIS A 257 18.97 11.83 2.87
CA HIS A 257 20.05 10.95 3.37
C HIS A 257 20.25 9.74 2.44
N ALA A 258 21.28 9.78 1.59
CA ALA A 258 21.68 8.83 0.53
C ALA A 258 21.95 7.35 0.95
N ARG A 259 21.23 6.83 1.93
CA ARG A 259 21.30 5.45 2.39
C ARG A 259 20.65 4.48 1.42
N TYR A 260 19.48 4.79 0.86
CA TYR A 260 18.77 3.85 -0.01
C TYR A 260 19.60 3.43 -1.24
N TYR A 261 20.01 4.40 -2.07
CA TYR A 261 20.81 4.08 -3.26
C TYR A 261 22.17 3.48 -2.91
N ARG A 262 22.76 3.84 -1.77
CA ARG A 262 23.98 3.19 -1.28
C ARG A 262 23.74 1.71 -0.95
N ASP A 263 22.62 1.39 -0.29
CA ASP A 263 22.29 0.01 0.09
C ASP A 263 21.97 -0.83 -1.18
N VAL A 264 21.34 -0.22 -2.19
CA VAL A 264 21.15 -0.83 -3.53
C VAL A 264 22.48 -1.09 -4.23
N VAL A 265 23.37 -0.10 -4.30
CA VAL A 265 24.70 -0.26 -4.90
C VAL A 265 25.49 -1.35 -4.16
N GLY A 266 25.45 -1.38 -2.83
CA GLY A 266 26.08 -2.42 -2.03
C GLY A 266 25.55 -3.82 -2.36
N TYR A 267 24.24 -3.96 -2.56
CA TYR A 267 23.64 -5.22 -3.00
C TYR A 267 24.12 -5.63 -4.40
N PHE A 268 24.11 -4.72 -5.38
CA PHE A 268 24.54 -5.05 -6.75
C PHE A 268 26.04 -5.32 -6.87
N VAL A 269 26.88 -4.65 -6.08
CA VAL A 269 28.32 -4.98 -5.99
C VAL A 269 28.53 -6.39 -5.44
N SER A 270 27.72 -6.82 -4.46
CA SER A 270 27.79 -8.17 -3.90
C SER A 270 27.08 -9.24 -4.75
N HIS A 271 26.22 -8.83 -5.69
CA HIS A 271 25.47 -9.70 -6.60
C HIS A 271 25.59 -9.22 -8.06
N PRO A 272 26.76 -9.35 -8.72
CA PRO A 272 27.01 -8.73 -10.02
C PRO A 272 26.03 -9.13 -11.13
N GLU A 273 25.57 -10.39 -11.14
CA GLU A 273 24.57 -10.90 -12.09
C GLU A 273 23.22 -10.16 -11.98
N ALA A 274 22.82 -9.80 -10.75
CA ALA A 274 21.62 -9.02 -10.49
C ALA A 274 21.83 -7.51 -10.75
N GLY A 275 23.08 -7.06 -10.72
CA GLY A 275 23.46 -5.67 -10.94
C GLY A 275 23.52 -5.25 -12.40
N GLN A 276 23.54 -6.17 -13.36
CA GLN A 276 23.50 -5.82 -14.78
C GLN A 276 22.04 -5.76 -15.29
N PRO A 277 21.64 -4.74 -16.07
CA PRO A 277 22.42 -3.59 -16.56
C PRO A 277 22.33 -2.34 -15.63
N TYR A 278 21.94 -2.51 -14.38
CA TYR A 278 21.56 -1.43 -13.45
C TYR A 278 22.73 -0.70 -12.78
N LEU A 279 23.89 -1.33 -12.68
CA LEU A 279 25.08 -0.81 -12.03
C LEU A 279 26.26 -0.84 -13.01
N ARG A 280 26.93 0.31 -13.17
CA ARG A 280 28.10 0.45 -14.03
C ARG A 280 29.30 0.97 -13.24
N GLU A 281 30.44 0.32 -13.40
CA GLU A 281 31.74 0.80 -12.90
C GLU A 281 32.21 2.00 -13.72
N VAL A 282 32.72 3.04 -13.07
CA VAL A 282 33.16 4.29 -13.69
C VAL A 282 34.48 4.78 -13.10
N ASP A 283 35.18 5.58 -13.89
CA ASP A 283 36.28 6.42 -13.43
C ASP A 283 35.69 7.74 -12.91
N PRO A 284 35.78 8.04 -11.60
CA PRO A 284 35.12 9.19 -10.99
C PRO A 284 35.68 10.54 -11.49
N ASP A 285 36.90 10.55 -12.03
CA ASP A 285 37.55 11.76 -12.54
C ASP A 285 37.07 12.12 -13.96
N LYS A 286 36.35 11.22 -14.63
CA LYS A 286 35.84 11.41 -15.99
C LYS A 286 34.36 11.77 -15.99
N ARG A 287 34.07 13.07 -16.11
CA ARG A 287 32.70 13.65 -16.10
C ARG A 287 31.75 13.05 -17.16
N GLU A 288 32.27 12.72 -18.34
CA GLU A 288 31.50 12.05 -19.40
C GLU A 288 31.03 10.65 -18.99
N ALA A 289 31.78 9.96 -18.12
CA ALA A 289 31.46 8.63 -17.66
C ALA A 289 30.40 8.62 -16.55
N THR A 290 30.18 9.73 -15.82
CA THR A 290 29.27 9.79 -14.66
C THR A 290 27.90 10.38 -14.99
N GLY A 291 27.82 11.28 -15.99
CA GLY A 291 26.59 12.01 -16.30
C GLY A 291 26.09 12.83 -15.10
N THR A 292 24.76 12.88 -14.90
CA THR A 292 24.10 13.52 -13.73
C THR A 292 23.86 12.56 -12.56
N SER A 293 24.29 11.30 -12.67
CA SER A 293 24.05 10.29 -11.64
C SER A 293 25.04 10.44 -10.48
N PRO A 294 24.60 10.30 -9.21
CA PRO A 294 25.51 10.24 -8.07
C PRO A 294 26.55 9.12 -8.22
N VAL A 295 27.80 9.42 -7.86
CA VAL A 295 28.91 8.46 -7.88
C VAL A 295 29.07 7.83 -6.50
N PHE A 296 29.08 6.50 -6.46
CA PHE A 296 29.25 5.72 -5.24
C PHE A 296 30.62 5.04 -5.25
N THR A 297 31.49 5.40 -4.30
CA THR A 297 32.86 4.86 -4.23
C THR A 297 32.96 3.81 -3.13
N LEU A 298 33.35 2.59 -3.52
CA LEU A 298 33.69 1.51 -2.60
C LEU A 298 35.06 1.78 -1.99
N GLN A 299 35.15 1.75 -0.66
CA GLN A 299 36.40 1.92 0.08
C GLN A 299 36.66 0.68 0.94
N VAL A 300 37.93 0.25 0.98
CA VAL A 300 38.42 -0.75 1.94
C VAL A 300 39.06 -0.01 3.08
N CYS A 301 38.55 -0.22 4.29
CA CYS A 301 39.04 0.45 5.48
C CYS A 301 39.77 -0.53 6.40
N GLU A 302 41.01 -0.20 6.75
CA GLU A 302 41.78 -0.86 7.79
C GLU A 302 41.55 -0.14 9.11
N ARG A 303 41.23 -0.91 10.17
CA ARG A 303 41.02 -0.39 11.52
C ARG A 303 42.14 -0.87 12.41
N ASP A 304 42.99 0.08 12.82
CA ASP A 304 43.99 -0.11 13.87
C ASP A 304 43.53 0.57 15.17
N VAL A 305 44.20 0.27 16.28
CA VAL A 305 43.84 0.81 17.60
C VAL A 305 43.87 2.35 17.55
N GLY A 306 42.68 2.96 17.49
CA GLY A 306 42.49 4.42 17.47
C GLY A 306 42.56 5.09 16.09
N THR A 307 42.78 4.36 14.99
CA THR A 307 42.82 4.95 13.63
C THR A 307 42.05 4.10 12.63
N THR A 308 41.40 4.75 11.66
CA THR A 308 40.76 4.10 10.51
C THR A 308 41.30 4.73 9.25
N SER A 309 41.96 3.93 8.41
CA SER A 309 42.47 4.34 7.11
C SER A 309 41.64 3.68 6.02
N CYS A 310 41.16 4.43 5.03
CA CYS A 310 40.31 3.91 3.96
C CYS A 310 40.95 4.18 2.59
N THR A 311 41.04 3.13 1.77
CA THR A 311 41.53 3.21 0.39
C THR A 311 40.37 3.02 -0.58
N ALA A 312 40.19 3.95 -1.52
CA ALA A 312 39.19 3.83 -2.57
C ALA A 312 39.57 2.70 -3.55
N MET A 313 38.60 1.86 -3.90
CA MET A 313 38.80 0.72 -4.78
C MET A 313 38.20 0.96 -6.16
N LYS A 314 36.87 1.10 -6.21
CA LYS A 314 36.08 1.21 -7.44
C LYS A 314 34.94 2.17 -7.22
N SER A 315 34.57 2.89 -8.27
CA SER A 315 33.43 3.80 -8.27
C SER A 315 32.35 3.29 -9.20
N PHE A 316 31.10 3.52 -8.82
CA PHE A 316 29.94 3.02 -9.53
C PHE A 316 28.89 4.12 -9.69
N VAL A 317 28.10 4.00 -10.74
CA VAL A 317 26.87 4.76 -10.93
C VAL A 317 25.72 3.79 -11.19
N LEU A 318 24.54 4.13 -10.69
CA LEU A 318 23.30 3.51 -11.13
C LEU A 318 22.94 4.03 -12.52
N THR A 319 22.44 3.18 -13.39
CA THR A 319 22.12 3.55 -14.77
C THR A 319 20.76 4.25 -14.87
N GLN A 320 20.51 4.92 -16.01
CA GLN A 320 19.18 5.51 -16.29
C GLN A 320 18.07 4.46 -16.27
N ASP A 321 18.36 3.24 -16.75
CA ASP A 321 17.44 2.11 -16.73
C ASP A 321 17.04 1.73 -15.29
N TYR A 322 17.99 1.73 -14.36
CA TYR A 322 17.70 1.55 -12.94
C TYR A 322 16.79 2.65 -12.40
N TYR A 323 17.10 3.93 -12.67
CA TYR A 323 16.28 5.04 -12.19
C TYR A 323 14.87 5.02 -12.77
N LYS A 324 14.71 4.57 -14.03
CA LYS A 324 13.38 4.38 -14.62
C LYS A 324 12.62 3.27 -13.93
N GLY A 325 13.28 2.17 -13.58
CA GLY A 325 12.74 1.11 -12.72
C GLY A 325 12.29 1.62 -11.36
N ASP A 326 13.17 2.28 -10.61
CA ASP A 326 12.90 2.84 -9.28
C ASP A 326 11.71 3.81 -9.29
N ARG A 327 11.64 4.69 -10.29
CA ARG A 327 10.54 5.63 -10.44
C ARG A 327 9.22 4.95 -10.78
N SER A 328 9.23 4.01 -11.72
CA SER A 328 8.04 3.26 -12.14
C SER A 328 7.55 2.31 -11.03
N MET A 329 8.44 1.79 -10.20
CA MET A 329 8.11 1.06 -8.98
C MET A 329 7.27 1.92 -8.03
N ARG A 330 7.60 3.21 -7.86
CA ARG A 330 6.81 4.13 -7.01
C ARG A 330 5.43 4.39 -7.56
N GLU A 331 5.28 4.42 -8.89
CA GLU A 331 3.97 4.46 -9.54
C GLU A 331 3.17 3.17 -9.31
N SER A 332 3.82 2.01 -9.15
CA SER A 332 3.12 0.77 -8.80
C SER A 332 2.60 0.73 -7.35
N GLY A 333 3.15 1.58 -6.47
CA GLY A 333 2.88 1.55 -5.03
C GLY A 333 3.57 0.43 -4.25
N PHE A 334 4.38 -0.42 -4.91
CA PHE A 334 5.15 -1.49 -4.27
C PHE A 334 6.62 -1.14 -4.03
N ASP A 335 6.91 0.13 -3.74
CA ASP A 335 8.24 0.62 -3.43
C ASP A 335 8.64 0.30 -1.99
N VAL A 336 9.63 -0.55 -1.68
CA VAL A 336 10.39 -1.43 -2.55
C VAL A 336 10.12 -2.92 -2.27
N SER A 337 10.21 -3.73 -3.32
CA SER A 337 10.15 -5.19 -3.34
C SER A 337 11.20 -5.77 -4.30
N PHE A 338 11.23 -7.10 -4.43
CA PHE A 338 11.99 -7.83 -5.45
C PHE A 338 11.06 -8.46 -6.51
N HIS A 339 9.78 -8.09 -6.52
CA HIS A 339 8.74 -8.65 -7.37
C HIS A 339 9.11 -8.61 -8.86
N GLN A 340 9.69 -7.50 -9.31
CA GLN A 340 10.13 -7.25 -10.68
C GLN A 340 11.64 -7.03 -10.71
N GLY A 341 12.36 -7.99 -10.15
CA GLY A 341 13.82 -7.94 -9.98
C GLY A 341 14.24 -7.23 -8.69
N PRO A 342 15.51 -7.36 -8.27
CA PRO A 342 16.00 -6.73 -7.05
C PRO A 342 15.76 -5.23 -7.03
N PHE A 343 15.17 -4.76 -5.93
CA PHE A 343 14.70 -3.38 -5.75
C PHE A 343 13.77 -2.87 -6.85
N ASN A 344 13.03 -3.77 -7.50
CA ASN A 344 12.16 -3.47 -8.63
C ASN A 344 12.86 -2.70 -9.77
N ALA A 345 14.17 -2.90 -9.95
CA ALA A 345 14.95 -2.20 -10.96
C ALA A 345 14.41 -2.39 -12.40
N SER A 346 13.64 -3.46 -12.65
CA SER A 346 13.01 -3.72 -13.95
C SER A 346 11.51 -3.39 -14.02
N THR A 347 10.89 -2.65 -13.09
CA THR A 347 9.40 -2.47 -13.11
C THR A 347 8.84 -2.04 -14.47
N HIS A 348 9.52 -1.11 -15.15
CA HIS A 348 9.10 -0.60 -16.45
C HIS A 348 9.26 -1.61 -17.62
N HIS A 349 9.84 -2.79 -17.40
CA HIS A 349 9.94 -3.89 -18.37
C HIS A 349 8.77 -4.87 -18.30
N TYR A 350 7.85 -4.72 -17.33
CA TYR A 350 6.78 -5.68 -17.10
C TYR A 350 5.40 -5.14 -17.50
N ALA A 351 4.59 -6.01 -18.10
CA ALA A 351 3.13 -5.91 -18.05
C ALA A 351 2.66 -6.59 -16.75
N PRO A 352 2.22 -5.86 -15.71
CA PRO A 352 1.99 -6.47 -14.42
C PRO A 352 0.52 -6.87 -14.23
N VAL A 353 0.31 -7.92 -13.42
CA VAL A 353 -1.01 -8.53 -13.16
C VAL A 353 -1.95 -7.55 -12.49
N ASP A 354 -1.44 -6.76 -11.56
CA ASP A 354 -2.20 -5.77 -10.80
C ASP A 354 -2.77 -4.69 -11.73
N LEU A 355 -1.94 -3.93 -12.45
CA LEU A 355 -2.37 -2.83 -13.30
C LEU A 355 -3.39 -3.30 -14.34
N ASN A 356 -3.12 -4.43 -15.00
CA ASN A 356 -4.01 -4.93 -16.04
C ASN A 356 -5.32 -5.51 -15.49
N SER A 357 -5.34 -5.93 -14.22
CA SER A 357 -6.60 -6.25 -13.53
C SER A 357 -7.37 -4.98 -13.15
N LEU A 358 -6.68 -3.93 -12.72
CA LEU A 358 -7.29 -2.63 -12.41
C LEU A 358 -7.86 -1.98 -13.66
N LEU A 359 -7.17 -2.01 -14.79
CA LEU A 359 -7.69 -1.48 -16.06
C LEU A 359 -8.88 -2.28 -16.58
N TYR A 360 -8.89 -3.61 -16.38
CA TYR A 360 -10.10 -4.41 -16.66
C TYR A 360 -11.25 -3.95 -15.77
N LYS A 361 -10.98 -3.71 -14.48
CA LYS A 361 -11.98 -3.19 -13.56
C LYS A 361 -12.51 -1.83 -14.00
N THR A 362 -11.63 -0.90 -14.39
CA THR A 362 -11.97 0.40 -14.96
C THR A 362 -12.87 0.27 -16.19
N GLU A 363 -12.54 -0.64 -17.12
CA GLU A 363 -13.35 -0.90 -18.31
C GLU A 363 -14.75 -1.42 -17.95
N THR A 364 -14.85 -2.38 -17.02
CA THR A 364 -16.16 -2.89 -16.55
C THR A 364 -16.96 -1.88 -15.73
N ASP A 365 -16.28 -0.98 -15.00
CA ASP A 365 -16.94 0.10 -14.28
C ASP A 365 -17.48 1.15 -15.24
N LEU A 366 -16.73 1.49 -16.29
CA LEU A 366 -17.18 2.40 -17.35
C LEU A 366 -18.35 1.80 -18.14
N GLU A 367 -18.36 0.49 -18.40
CA GLU A 367 -19.54 -0.22 -18.93
C GLU A 367 -20.76 -0.02 -17.99
N ARG A 368 -20.59 -0.24 -16.68
CA ARG A 368 -21.67 -0.06 -15.69
C ARG A 368 -22.16 1.39 -15.65
N ILE A 369 -21.25 2.36 -15.58
CA ILE A 369 -21.56 3.79 -15.47
C ILE A 369 -22.31 4.26 -16.72
N THR A 370 -21.81 3.94 -17.91
CA THR A 370 -22.48 4.32 -19.16
C THR A 370 -23.84 3.64 -19.32
N THR A 371 -24.01 2.41 -18.84
CA THR A 371 -25.32 1.74 -18.77
C THR A 371 -26.28 2.49 -17.86
N LEU A 372 -25.86 2.86 -16.63
CA LEU A 372 -26.68 3.62 -15.67
C LEU A 372 -27.07 5.01 -16.20
N LEU A 373 -26.23 5.61 -17.04
CA LEU A 373 -26.51 6.88 -17.71
C LEU A 373 -27.43 6.74 -18.95
N GLY A 374 -27.76 5.52 -19.38
CA GLY A 374 -28.57 5.27 -20.57
C GLY A 374 -27.80 5.46 -21.88
N ARG A 375 -26.50 5.13 -21.90
CA ARG A 375 -25.59 5.25 -23.05
C ARG A 375 -25.14 3.86 -23.57
N PRO A 376 -26.04 3.06 -24.16
CA PRO A 376 -25.77 1.65 -24.46
C PRO A 376 -24.71 1.42 -25.54
N ALA A 377 -24.48 2.38 -26.45
CA ALA A 377 -23.42 2.26 -27.45
C ALA A 377 -22.03 2.38 -26.82
N GLU A 378 -21.83 3.36 -25.93
CA GLU A 378 -20.59 3.51 -25.15
C GLU A 378 -20.36 2.28 -24.26
N ALA A 379 -21.41 1.79 -23.58
CA ALA A 379 -21.34 0.59 -22.75
C ALA A 379 -20.85 -0.65 -23.52
N ARG A 380 -21.32 -0.86 -24.75
CA ARG A 380 -20.83 -1.95 -25.62
C ARG A 380 -19.34 -1.81 -25.93
N GLY A 381 -18.88 -0.59 -26.25
CA GLY A 381 -17.45 -0.33 -26.50
C GLY A 381 -16.58 -0.64 -25.28
N TRP A 382 -17.02 -0.28 -24.07
CA TRP A 382 -16.32 -0.62 -22.82
C TRP A 382 -16.29 -2.13 -22.56
N LYS A 383 -17.39 -2.82 -22.81
CA LYS A 383 -17.49 -4.28 -22.70
C LYS A 383 -16.52 -5.00 -23.64
N GLU A 384 -16.40 -4.52 -24.88
CA GLU A 384 -15.47 -5.07 -25.88
C GLU A 384 -14.01 -4.87 -25.45
N ARG A 385 -13.66 -3.68 -24.91
CA ARG A 385 -12.33 -3.40 -24.34
C ARG A 385 -12.01 -4.35 -23.18
N ALA A 386 -12.92 -4.51 -22.22
CA ALA A 386 -12.77 -5.43 -21.10
C ALA A 386 -12.57 -6.88 -21.57
N ALA A 387 -13.38 -7.34 -22.55
CA ALA A 387 -13.25 -8.67 -23.12
C ALA A 387 -11.89 -8.89 -23.77
N ARG A 388 -11.39 -7.90 -24.52
CA ARG A 388 -10.07 -7.94 -25.15
C ARG A 388 -8.96 -7.97 -24.10
N ARG A 389 -9.03 -7.15 -23.06
CA ARG A 389 -8.03 -7.15 -21.99
C ARG A 389 -7.97 -8.49 -21.27
N ARG A 390 -9.13 -9.09 -20.96
CA ARG A 390 -9.18 -10.44 -20.36
C ARG A 390 -8.48 -11.49 -21.23
N GLU A 391 -8.69 -11.46 -22.55
CA GLU A 391 -7.98 -12.35 -23.48
C GLU A 391 -6.45 -12.17 -23.38
N LEU A 392 -5.98 -10.92 -23.39
CA LEU A 392 -4.55 -10.59 -23.31
C LEU A 392 -3.93 -10.96 -21.96
N VAL A 393 -4.62 -10.69 -20.85
CA VAL A 393 -4.19 -11.12 -19.50
C VAL A 393 -4.10 -12.64 -19.43
N ASN A 394 -5.07 -13.37 -19.99
CA ASN A 394 -5.02 -14.84 -20.03
C ASN A 394 -3.90 -15.37 -20.94
N ARG A 395 -3.56 -14.66 -22.02
CA ARG A 395 -2.46 -15.04 -22.90
C ARG A 395 -1.10 -14.86 -22.23
N TYR A 396 -0.84 -13.66 -21.70
CA TYR A 396 0.50 -13.30 -21.21
C TYR A 396 0.70 -13.65 -19.74
N LEU A 397 -0.31 -13.41 -18.90
CA LEU A 397 -0.15 -13.40 -17.44
C LEU A 397 -0.64 -14.67 -16.75
N TRP A 398 -1.57 -15.42 -17.33
CA TRP A 398 -2.10 -16.65 -16.73
C TRP A 398 -1.20 -17.88 -16.97
N ASP A 399 -0.81 -18.57 -15.91
CA ASP A 399 -0.10 -19.84 -15.96
C ASP A 399 -1.01 -20.99 -15.50
N ALA A 400 -1.52 -21.77 -16.47
CA ALA A 400 -2.42 -22.88 -16.19
C ALA A 400 -1.75 -24.02 -15.41
N GLN A 401 -0.45 -24.26 -15.62
CA GLN A 401 0.28 -25.33 -14.94
C GLN A 401 0.49 -25.00 -13.46
N ARG A 402 0.84 -23.75 -13.17
CA ARG A 402 1.04 -23.26 -11.80
C ARG A 402 -0.27 -22.84 -11.13
N GLY A 403 -1.34 -22.60 -11.90
CA GLY A 403 -2.64 -22.18 -11.39
C GLY A 403 -2.63 -20.77 -10.80
N MET A 404 -1.80 -19.87 -11.32
CA MET A 404 -1.58 -18.51 -10.81
C MET A 404 -1.37 -17.53 -11.96
N TYR A 405 -1.52 -16.23 -11.65
CA TYR A 405 -1.13 -15.16 -12.55
C TYR A 405 0.27 -14.65 -12.17
N PHE A 406 1.06 -14.32 -13.18
CA PHE A 406 2.40 -13.75 -13.04
C PHE A 406 2.59 -12.61 -14.03
N ASP A 407 3.39 -11.62 -13.65
CA ASP A 407 3.76 -10.53 -14.54
C ASP A 407 4.52 -11.03 -15.78
N TYR A 408 4.44 -10.29 -16.89
CA TYR A 408 5.15 -10.63 -18.12
C TYR A 408 6.21 -9.60 -18.44
N ASP A 409 7.47 -10.04 -18.46
CA ASP A 409 8.62 -9.26 -18.92
C ASP A 409 8.59 -9.22 -20.45
N PHE A 410 8.12 -8.12 -21.02
CA PHE A 410 8.00 -8.00 -22.47
C PHE A 410 9.32 -7.64 -23.14
N VAL A 411 10.33 -7.21 -22.38
CA VAL A 411 11.69 -6.96 -22.89
C VAL A 411 12.42 -8.30 -23.06
N ALA A 412 12.33 -9.18 -22.06
CA ALA A 412 12.91 -10.53 -22.13
C ALA A 412 11.99 -11.56 -22.82
N GLY A 413 10.76 -11.18 -23.18
CA GLY A 413 9.79 -12.03 -23.84
C GLY A 413 9.30 -13.22 -23.00
N LYS A 414 9.35 -13.12 -21.67
CA LYS A 414 9.07 -14.24 -20.74
C LYS A 414 8.18 -13.86 -19.57
N ARG A 415 7.38 -14.82 -19.10
CA ARG A 415 6.61 -14.68 -17.87
C ARG A 415 7.52 -14.76 -16.64
N SER A 416 7.27 -13.91 -15.65
CA SER A 416 7.93 -13.97 -14.35
C SER A 416 7.70 -15.32 -13.66
N THR A 417 8.63 -15.69 -12.78
CA THR A 417 8.49 -16.83 -11.87
C THR A 417 8.25 -16.40 -10.43
N TYR A 418 8.17 -15.10 -10.16
CA TYR A 418 8.01 -14.56 -8.82
C TYR A 418 6.57 -14.74 -8.33
N GLU A 419 6.38 -15.53 -7.28
CA GLU A 419 5.06 -15.75 -6.69
C GLU A 419 4.68 -14.55 -5.82
N TYR A 420 3.73 -13.75 -6.29
CA TYR A 420 3.32 -12.51 -5.65
C TYR A 420 1.80 -12.45 -5.42
N ALA A 421 1.40 -11.77 -4.34
CA ALA A 421 0.01 -11.67 -3.92
C ALA A 421 -0.89 -10.92 -4.93
N THR A 422 -0.30 -10.21 -5.90
CA THR A 422 -1.05 -9.62 -7.02
C THR A 422 -1.80 -10.65 -7.86
N THR A 423 -1.48 -11.95 -7.75
CA THR A 423 -2.28 -13.03 -8.37
C THR A 423 -3.77 -13.02 -7.96
N PHE A 424 -4.15 -12.36 -6.86
CA PHE A 424 -5.54 -12.24 -6.41
C PHE A 424 -6.29 -11.05 -7.03
N TYR A 425 -5.59 -10.10 -7.69
CA TYR A 425 -6.23 -8.95 -8.34
C TYR A 425 -7.23 -9.37 -9.44
N PRO A 426 -6.95 -10.38 -10.30
CA PRO A 426 -7.94 -10.88 -11.27
C PRO A 426 -9.23 -11.40 -10.63
N LEU A 427 -9.15 -11.91 -9.39
CA LEU A 427 -10.35 -12.33 -8.65
C LEU A 427 -11.11 -11.09 -8.17
N TRP A 428 -10.43 -10.11 -7.57
CA TRP A 428 -11.08 -8.87 -7.14
C TRP A 428 -11.78 -8.14 -8.30
N ALA A 429 -11.07 -8.00 -9.42
CA ALA A 429 -11.55 -7.31 -10.61
C ALA A 429 -12.72 -8.03 -11.32
N GLY A 430 -12.92 -9.33 -11.06
CA GLY A 430 -13.89 -10.13 -11.80
C GLY A 430 -13.41 -10.54 -13.20
N LEU A 431 -12.09 -10.58 -13.40
CA LEU A 431 -11.45 -10.94 -14.67
C LEU A 431 -11.38 -12.45 -14.86
N ALA A 432 -11.03 -13.19 -13.79
CA ALA A 432 -10.81 -14.63 -13.84
C ALA A 432 -12.08 -15.41 -14.24
N SER A 433 -11.91 -16.52 -14.96
CA SER A 433 -12.97 -17.53 -15.05
C SER A 433 -13.20 -18.21 -13.70
N PRO A 434 -14.36 -18.83 -13.44
CA PRO A 434 -14.57 -19.65 -12.25
C PRO A 434 -13.50 -20.73 -12.04
N GLU A 435 -12.99 -21.33 -13.12
CA GLU A 435 -11.92 -22.34 -13.12
C GLU A 435 -10.60 -21.73 -12.64
N GLN A 436 -10.21 -20.59 -13.22
CA GLN A 436 -9.00 -19.85 -12.81
C GLN A 436 -9.10 -19.38 -11.36
N ALA A 437 -10.27 -18.89 -10.94
CA ALA A 437 -10.49 -18.45 -9.56
C ALA A 437 -10.36 -19.61 -8.56
N ARG A 438 -10.90 -20.79 -8.88
CA ARG A 438 -10.69 -22.01 -8.06
C ARG A 438 -9.22 -22.41 -8.01
N ALA A 439 -8.50 -22.33 -9.14
CA ALA A 439 -7.08 -22.64 -9.20
C ALA A 439 -6.25 -21.68 -8.33
N VAL A 440 -6.47 -20.37 -8.44
CA VAL A 440 -5.80 -19.34 -7.60
C VAL A 440 -6.14 -19.52 -6.13
N ALA A 441 -7.41 -19.73 -5.79
CA ALA A 441 -7.84 -20.00 -4.41
C ALA A 441 -7.16 -21.26 -3.84
N GLY A 442 -6.96 -22.29 -4.66
CA GLY A 442 -6.19 -23.48 -4.31
C GLY A 442 -4.70 -23.23 -4.02
N LYS A 443 -4.18 -22.04 -4.33
CA LYS A 443 -2.81 -21.59 -4.01
C LYS A 443 -2.74 -20.63 -2.83
N LEU A 444 -3.87 -20.36 -2.15
CA LEU A 444 -3.91 -19.44 -1.01
C LEU A 444 -2.91 -19.81 0.10
N SER A 445 -2.71 -21.11 0.37
CA SER A 445 -1.77 -21.60 1.39
C SER A 445 -0.31 -21.22 1.13
N ARG A 446 0.04 -20.77 -0.09
CA ARG A 446 1.38 -20.28 -0.42
C ARG A 446 1.68 -18.90 0.19
N PHE A 447 0.64 -18.11 0.43
CA PHE A 447 0.72 -16.74 0.93
C PHE A 447 0.09 -16.57 2.30
N GLU A 448 -0.86 -17.42 2.67
CA GLU A 448 -1.58 -17.35 3.94
C GLU A 448 -0.66 -17.67 5.12
N GLN A 449 -0.59 -16.73 6.04
CA GLN A 449 0.16 -16.76 7.30
C GLN A 449 -0.82 -16.65 8.49
N PRO A 450 -0.35 -16.78 9.75
CA PRO A 450 -1.20 -16.61 10.93
C PRO A 450 -1.93 -15.26 11.01
N GLY A 451 -1.34 -14.19 10.47
CA GLY A 451 -1.90 -12.83 10.50
C GLY A 451 -2.65 -12.38 9.25
N GLY A 452 -2.64 -13.15 8.16
CA GLY A 452 -3.25 -12.73 6.89
C GLY A 452 -2.48 -13.26 5.68
N VAL A 453 -2.42 -12.49 4.61
CA VAL A 453 -1.75 -12.83 3.35
C VAL A 453 -0.44 -12.04 3.27
N ALA A 454 0.70 -12.75 3.17
CA ALA A 454 2.00 -12.12 2.91
C ALA A 454 2.13 -11.74 1.42
N MET A 455 2.94 -10.72 1.12
CA MET A 455 3.12 -10.22 -0.24
C MET A 455 3.75 -11.23 -1.19
N SER A 456 4.74 -11.96 -0.70
CA SER A 456 5.51 -12.93 -1.48
C SER A 456 5.92 -14.11 -0.60
N ARG A 457 6.85 -14.91 -1.11
CA ARG A 457 7.48 -16.03 -0.39
C ARG A 457 8.97 -15.84 -0.18
N GLN A 458 9.52 -14.71 -0.63
CA GLN A 458 10.95 -14.44 -0.62
C GLN A 458 11.27 -13.45 0.49
N GLU A 459 12.15 -13.84 1.40
CA GLU A 459 12.64 -12.95 2.45
C GLU A 459 13.78 -12.08 1.90
N THR A 460 13.40 -10.93 1.38
CA THR A 460 14.31 -9.96 0.72
C THR A 460 14.73 -8.84 1.65
N LEU A 461 14.10 -8.77 2.84
CA LEU A 461 14.21 -7.67 3.80
C LEU A 461 13.78 -6.31 3.22
N THR A 462 12.95 -6.31 2.18
CA THR A 462 12.26 -5.12 1.67
C THR A 462 10.80 -5.12 2.15
N GLN A 463 10.17 -3.95 2.15
CA GLN A 463 8.88 -3.77 2.84
C GLN A 463 7.68 -4.42 2.13
N TRP A 464 7.73 -4.56 0.82
CA TRP A 464 6.65 -5.17 0.01
C TRP A 464 6.91 -6.64 -0.34
N ASP A 465 7.62 -7.35 0.54
CA ASP A 465 7.92 -8.78 0.41
C ASP A 465 7.67 -9.53 1.73
N TYR A 466 7.87 -10.84 1.72
CA TYR A 466 7.78 -11.67 2.91
C TYR A 466 8.72 -11.15 4.02
N PRO A 467 8.28 -11.09 5.30
CA PRO A 467 7.05 -11.64 5.87
C PRO A 467 5.88 -10.65 5.96
N TYR A 468 6.01 -9.48 5.31
CA TYR A 468 5.08 -8.38 5.46
C TYR A 468 3.87 -8.52 4.56
N GLY A 469 2.87 -7.72 4.88
CA GLY A 469 1.61 -7.67 4.19
C GLY A 469 0.81 -6.47 4.66
N TRP A 470 -0.03 -6.05 3.74
CA TRP A 470 -0.51 -4.68 3.68
C TRP A 470 -2.02 -4.72 3.56
N ALA A 471 -2.70 -3.82 4.28
CA ALA A 471 -4.15 -3.80 4.37
C ALA A 471 -4.84 -3.81 2.98
N PRO A 472 -4.39 -3.03 1.98
CA PRO A 472 -4.92 -3.09 0.61
C PRO A 472 -5.04 -4.50 0.06
N ILE A 473 -3.95 -5.26 0.17
CA ILE A 473 -3.81 -6.60 -0.40
C ILE A 473 -4.68 -7.61 0.33
N GLN A 474 -4.88 -7.42 1.65
CA GLN A 474 -5.84 -8.22 2.40
C GLN A 474 -7.25 -8.02 1.85
N LEU A 475 -7.68 -6.76 1.69
CA LEU A 475 -9.02 -6.45 1.22
C LEU A 475 -9.26 -7.00 -0.19
N LEU A 476 -8.37 -6.70 -1.14
CA LEU A 476 -8.51 -7.16 -2.52
C LEU A 476 -8.55 -8.69 -2.61
N THR A 477 -7.68 -9.38 -1.87
CA THR A 477 -7.68 -10.85 -1.82
C THR A 477 -8.99 -11.39 -1.27
N ILE A 478 -9.45 -10.86 -0.14
CA ILE A 478 -10.66 -11.33 0.55
C ILE A 478 -11.92 -11.06 -0.29
N GLU A 479 -12.06 -9.85 -0.84
CA GLU A 479 -13.18 -9.51 -1.73
C GLU A 479 -13.16 -10.34 -3.01
N GLY A 480 -11.96 -10.59 -3.59
CA GLY A 480 -11.80 -11.48 -4.73
C GLY A 480 -12.24 -12.92 -4.43
N LEU A 481 -11.81 -13.48 -3.31
CA LEU A 481 -12.26 -14.80 -2.85
C LEU A 481 -13.79 -14.85 -2.67
N ARG A 482 -14.38 -13.83 -2.02
CA ARG A 482 -15.84 -13.74 -1.84
C ARG A 482 -16.58 -13.69 -3.18
N ARG A 483 -16.08 -12.91 -4.15
CA ARG A 483 -16.70 -12.79 -5.48
C ARG A 483 -16.88 -14.15 -6.17
N TYR A 484 -15.93 -15.07 -5.97
CA TYR A 484 -15.96 -16.42 -6.58
C TYR A 484 -16.45 -17.52 -5.63
N GLY A 485 -17.19 -17.16 -4.59
CA GLY A 485 -17.83 -18.12 -3.69
C GLY A 485 -16.91 -18.78 -2.66
N GLN A 486 -15.67 -18.32 -2.50
CA GLN A 486 -14.71 -18.81 -1.49
C GLN A 486 -14.92 -18.10 -0.14
N GLY A 487 -16.18 -18.12 0.32
CA GLY A 487 -16.63 -17.42 1.53
C GLY A 487 -15.93 -17.86 2.81
N PRO A 488 -15.76 -19.18 3.08
CA PRO A 488 -15.07 -19.66 4.27
C PRO A 488 -13.61 -19.19 4.37
N GLU A 489 -12.87 -19.21 3.26
CA GLU A 489 -11.48 -18.73 3.16
C GLU A 489 -11.42 -17.22 3.43
N ALA A 490 -12.30 -16.46 2.77
CA ALA A 490 -12.39 -15.02 2.95
C ALA A 490 -12.71 -14.63 4.41
N ASP A 491 -13.69 -15.29 5.03
CA ASP A 491 -14.05 -15.12 6.44
C ASP A 491 -12.88 -15.43 7.40
N ARG A 492 -12.13 -16.49 7.11
CA ARG A 492 -10.95 -16.89 7.88
C ARG A 492 -9.86 -15.82 7.80
N LEU A 493 -9.55 -15.35 6.59
CA LEU A 493 -8.55 -14.30 6.38
C LEU A 493 -8.98 -12.96 6.99
N SER A 494 -10.28 -12.61 6.89
CA SER A 494 -10.81 -11.40 7.54
C SER A 494 -10.54 -11.43 9.04
N ARG A 495 -10.87 -12.53 9.73
CA ARG A 495 -10.60 -12.67 11.17
C ARG A 495 -9.11 -12.59 11.49
N LYS A 496 -8.25 -13.31 10.75
CA LYS A 496 -6.80 -13.28 10.96
C LYS A 496 -6.22 -11.87 10.94
N PHE A 497 -6.60 -11.07 9.94
CA PHE A 497 -6.08 -9.71 9.80
C PHE A 497 -6.71 -8.75 10.81
N LEU A 498 -8.03 -8.82 11.04
CA LEU A 498 -8.70 -8.01 12.05
C LEU A 498 -8.14 -8.27 13.46
N ASP A 499 -7.92 -9.53 13.81
CA ASP A 499 -7.34 -9.91 15.10
C ASP A 499 -5.90 -9.42 15.22
N THR A 500 -5.10 -9.51 14.15
CA THR A 500 -3.73 -8.96 14.13
C THR A 500 -3.73 -7.46 14.40
N VAL A 501 -4.58 -6.69 13.72
CA VAL A 501 -4.68 -5.23 13.94
C VAL A 501 -5.17 -4.93 15.36
N ALA A 502 -6.22 -5.62 15.82
CA ALA A 502 -6.83 -5.39 17.14
C ALA A 502 -5.89 -5.75 18.30
N GLU A 503 -5.14 -6.86 18.19
CA GLU A 503 -4.17 -7.28 19.18
C GLU A 503 -3.02 -6.28 19.31
N ASN A 504 -2.47 -5.78 18.19
CA ASN A 504 -1.42 -4.77 18.22
C ASN A 504 -1.93 -3.43 18.75
N PHE A 505 -3.12 -3.00 18.31
CA PHE A 505 -3.76 -1.79 18.84
C PHE A 505 -3.95 -1.85 20.35
N ARG A 506 -4.37 -2.99 20.91
CA ARG A 506 -4.55 -3.15 22.36
C ARG A 506 -3.23 -3.17 23.14
N ARG A 507 -2.09 -3.43 22.47
CA ARG A 507 -0.77 -3.40 23.09
C ARG A 507 -0.21 -1.99 23.19
N ASP A 508 -0.32 -1.19 22.13
CA ASP A 508 0.38 0.11 22.05
C ASP A 508 -0.53 1.32 21.80
N GLY A 509 -1.84 1.11 21.63
CA GLY A 509 -2.84 2.15 21.39
C GLY A 509 -2.86 2.70 19.96
N THR A 510 -2.16 2.07 19.02
CA THR A 510 -1.99 2.59 17.65
C THR A 510 -2.31 1.58 16.56
N ILE A 511 -2.68 2.09 15.39
CA ILE A 511 -2.79 1.31 14.13
C ILE A 511 -1.60 1.66 13.24
N ARG A 512 -1.10 0.66 12.50
CA ARG A 512 0.14 0.78 11.71
C ARG A 512 -0.10 0.64 10.21
N GLU A 513 0.88 1.08 9.44
CA GLU A 513 0.94 0.97 7.98
C GLU A 513 0.91 -0.49 7.50
N LYS A 514 1.81 -1.30 8.07
CA LYS A 514 2.06 -2.69 7.69
C LYS A 514 2.30 -3.58 8.91
N TYR A 515 2.15 -4.88 8.71
CA TYR A 515 2.29 -5.88 9.77
C TYR A 515 3.17 -7.04 9.29
N ASN A 516 3.89 -7.68 10.21
CA ASN A 516 4.51 -8.97 10.00
C ASN A 516 3.44 -10.06 10.21
N LEU A 517 3.08 -10.77 9.14
CA LEU A 517 1.94 -11.70 9.17
C LEU A 517 2.31 -13.06 9.73
N VAL A 518 3.61 -13.35 9.86
CA VAL A 518 4.10 -14.58 10.48
C VAL A 518 3.98 -14.48 11.99
N THR A 519 4.50 -13.39 12.55
CA THR A 519 4.52 -13.13 14.00
C THR A 519 3.25 -12.46 14.52
N ARG A 520 2.39 -11.95 13.61
CA ARG A 520 1.23 -11.11 13.93
C ARG A 520 1.62 -9.85 14.73
N SER A 521 2.79 -9.28 14.46
CA SER A 521 3.29 -8.08 15.13
C SER A 521 3.39 -6.88 14.19
N SER A 522 3.46 -5.68 14.75
CA SER A 522 3.80 -4.44 14.06
C SER A 522 5.31 -4.25 13.84
N GLU A 523 6.13 -5.23 14.21
CA GLU A 523 7.58 -5.15 14.12
C GLU A 523 8.05 -5.24 12.68
N VAL A 524 8.97 -4.35 12.32
CA VAL A 524 9.57 -4.29 10.99
C VAL A 524 11.10 -4.33 11.11
N LYS A 525 11.72 -5.08 10.20
CA LYS A 525 13.17 -5.20 10.05
C LYS A 525 13.46 -5.10 8.55
N ILE A 526 13.56 -3.86 8.09
CA ILE A 526 13.73 -3.53 6.68
C ILE A 526 15.18 -3.09 6.45
N SER A 527 15.79 -3.61 5.39
CA SER A 527 17.19 -3.35 5.02
C SER A 527 17.35 -2.19 4.04
N ALA A 528 16.33 -1.90 3.21
CA ALA A 528 16.34 -0.85 2.21
C ALA A 528 14.96 -0.16 2.10
N GLY A 529 14.98 1.17 1.96
CA GLY A 529 13.79 2.03 1.97
C GLY A 529 13.60 2.72 3.33
N TYR A 530 12.40 3.24 3.58
CA TYR A 530 12.06 3.81 4.89
C TYR A 530 11.87 2.70 5.93
N VAL A 531 12.57 2.83 7.06
CA VAL A 531 12.73 1.77 8.05
C VAL A 531 11.70 1.81 9.17
N GLU A 532 10.95 2.90 9.33
CA GLU A 532 9.96 3.02 10.41
C GLU A 532 8.59 2.49 9.98
N ASN A 533 7.76 2.10 10.94
CA ASN A 533 6.39 1.67 10.71
C ASN A 533 5.42 2.79 11.14
N VAL A 534 4.81 3.44 10.16
CA VAL A 534 4.04 4.68 10.35
C VAL A 534 2.76 4.44 11.16
N VAL A 535 2.45 5.37 12.07
CA VAL A 535 1.29 5.34 12.97
C VAL A 535 0.07 6.03 12.35
N GLY A 536 -1.12 5.50 12.66
CA GLY A 536 -2.43 6.10 12.37
C GLY A 536 -3.02 5.69 11.03
N PHE A 537 -2.52 4.66 10.37
CA PHE A 537 -2.56 4.56 8.91
C PHE A 537 -3.96 4.39 8.26
N GLY A 538 -4.27 5.27 7.30
CA GLY A 538 -5.58 5.47 6.67
C GLY A 538 -6.13 4.26 5.94
N TRP A 539 -5.34 3.55 5.10
CA TRP A 539 -5.84 2.32 4.48
C TRP A 539 -6.15 1.24 5.52
N THR A 540 -5.46 1.22 6.67
CA THR A 540 -5.59 0.11 7.64
C THR A 540 -6.90 0.32 8.37
N ASN A 541 -7.18 1.57 8.73
CA ASN A 541 -8.47 2.00 9.25
C ASN A 541 -9.61 1.63 8.30
N GLY A 542 -9.48 1.97 7.01
CA GLY A 542 -10.55 1.72 6.04
C GLY A 542 -10.80 0.24 5.76
N VAL A 543 -9.73 -0.53 5.57
CA VAL A 543 -9.79 -1.99 5.37
C VAL A 543 -10.36 -2.68 6.60
N PHE A 544 -9.98 -2.26 7.80
CA PHE A 544 -10.51 -2.83 9.04
C PHE A 544 -12.05 -2.71 9.09
N LEU A 545 -12.58 -1.53 8.79
CA LEU A 545 -14.04 -1.31 8.75
C LEU A 545 -14.73 -2.14 7.67
N GLU A 546 -14.16 -2.24 6.47
CA GLU A 546 -14.72 -3.05 5.37
C GLU A 546 -14.74 -4.55 5.70
N LEU A 547 -13.63 -5.09 6.21
CA LEU A 547 -13.54 -6.51 6.57
C LEU A 547 -14.48 -6.87 7.71
N GLN A 548 -14.57 -6.00 8.73
CA GLN A 548 -15.52 -6.18 9.82
C GLN A 548 -16.97 -6.17 9.32
N HIS A 549 -17.32 -5.22 8.46
CA HIS A 549 -18.65 -5.15 7.85
C HIS A 549 -18.97 -6.42 7.05
N GLY A 550 -18.01 -6.91 6.26
CA GLY A 550 -18.15 -8.13 5.45
C GLY A 550 -18.42 -9.39 6.28
N LEU A 551 -17.88 -9.48 7.51
CA LEU A 551 -18.19 -10.56 8.45
C LEU A 551 -19.61 -10.45 9.02
N GLN A 552 -20.04 -9.24 9.39
CA GLN A 552 -21.34 -8.99 10.02
C GLN A 552 -22.52 -9.32 9.09
N GLN A 553 -22.39 -9.05 7.79
CA GLN A 553 -23.44 -9.37 6.80
C GLN A 553 -23.71 -10.87 6.66
N GLN A 554 -22.77 -11.73 7.07
CA GLN A 554 -22.90 -13.19 6.95
C GLN A 554 -23.45 -13.86 8.22
N GLU A 555 -23.44 -13.18 9.37
CA GLU A 555 -23.97 -13.72 10.63
C GLU A 555 -25.50 -13.92 10.64
N PRO A 556 -26.33 -13.06 10.03
CA PRO A 556 -27.77 -13.31 9.90
C PRO A 556 -28.08 -14.59 9.12
N ALA A 557 -27.33 -14.88 8.05
CA ALA A 557 -27.54 -16.04 7.19
C ALA A 557 -27.21 -17.37 7.90
N ARG A 558 -26.25 -17.39 8.85
CA ARG A 558 -25.89 -18.60 9.61
C ARG A 558 -26.86 -18.94 10.75
N ARG A 559 -27.64 -17.96 11.27
CA ARG A 559 -28.64 -18.23 12.33
C ARG A 559 -29.90 -18.92 11.81
N VAL A 560 -30.23 -18.77 10.52
CA VAL A 560 -31.41 -19.40 9.90
C VAL A 560 -31.19 -20.91 9.62
N GLY A 561 -29.94 -21.39 9.64
CA GLY A 561 -29.61 -22.81 9.42
C GLY A 561 -29.57 -23.71 10.65
N ARG A 562 -29.80 -23.19 11.88
CA ARG A 562 -29.90 -24.03 13.08
C ARG A 562 -31.30 -24.60 13.20
N LYS A 563 -31.45 -25.89 12.89
CA LYS A 563 -32.65 -26.68 13.27
C LYS A 563 -32.96 -26.42 14.75
N PRO A 564 -34.21 -26.12 15.12
CA PRO A 564 -34.59 -26.00 16.52
C PRO A 564 -34.27 -27.32 17.25
N PRO A 565 -33.86 -27.26 18.53
CA PRO A 565 -33.61 -28.47 19.31
C PRO A 565 -34.91 -29.31 19.35
N PRO A 566 -34.79 -30.65 19.32
CA PRO A 566 -35.96 -31.51 19.38
C PRO A 566 -36.75 -31.22 20.68
N PRO A 567 -38.09 -31.25 20.63
CA PRO A 567 -38.90 -31.00 21.80
C PRO A 567 -38.54 -31.98 22.92
N ARG A 568 -38.35 -31.45 24.13
CA ARG A 568 -38.15 -32.27 25.33
C ARG A 568 -39.33 -33.24 25.47
N ARG A 569 -39.05 -34.54 25.56
CA ARG A 569 -40.05 -35.54 25.95
C ARG A 569 -40.63 -35.15 27.30
N GLU A 570 -41.92 -34.81 27.32
CA GLU A 570 -42.70 -34.73 28.55
C GLU A 570 -42.66 -36.10 29.24
N GLN A 571 -42.24 -36.10 30.50
CA GLN A 571 -42.37 -37.24 31.38
C GLN A 571 -43.86 -37.50 31.59
N ARG A 572 -44.32 -38.70 31.21
CA ARG A 572 -45.67 -39.16 31.52
C ARG A 572 -45.86 -39.23 33.04
N PRO A 573 -47.03 -38.86 33.58
CA PRO A 573 -47.34 -39.09 34.99
C PRO A 573 -47.49 -40.59 35.24
N SER A 574 -46.79 -41.08 36.25
CA SER A 574 -47.00 -42.39 36.86
C SER A 574 -48.39 -42.45 37.48
N GLN A 575 -49.29 -43.30 36.95
CA GLN A 575 -50.47 -43.77 37.67
C GLN A 575 -50.11 -45.03 38.48
N ALA A 576 -50.68 -45.07 39.69
CA ALA A 576 -50.48 -45.98 40.82
C ALA A 576 -50.94 -47.44 40.56
N PRO A 577 -50.77 -48.39 41.51
CA PRO A 577 -51.47 -48.37 42.80
C PRO A 577 -50.58 -48.13 44.03
#